data_AF-A0A3B5Q469-F1
#
_entry.id   AF-A0A3B5Q469-F1
#
_cell.length_a   1.000
_cell.length_b   1.000
_cell.length_c   1.000
_cell.angle_alpha   90.00
_cell.angle_beta   90.00
_cell.angle_gamma   90.00
#
_symmetry.space_group_name_H-M   'P 1'
#
loop_
_entity.id
_entity.type
_entity.pdbx_description
1 polymer ?
#
loop_
_entity_poly.entity_id
_entity_poly.type
_entity_poly.pdbx_seq_one_letter_code
_entity_poly.pdbx_strand_id
1 'polypeptide(L)'
;MTESEMDVAESAKAWTTANLLKLVGRIRSNTPESEKTTNYQSGLLSVNWDKTAFPPYSAKECHDKWQKVMKKMRKVRSLPDLIAEAEEVVSKPLLHRRTHPDFPKYPCSARIDYMKKNFSRLKKKHPRLTMTEIVVKALKKYNELPDEKKDEYEKRHALERAKYWRKFDNFCKNNNLHCTRRARKAKLAAIEGLPVKPPRGGLSLFIKEHAAEKPSLGLDFFSDMKKRWRKLDATEKHEYYTRCLKMRHEYNAKLKEYLDRFDETEKQLFIKEQEIRFMKAKPLSVQRMSPREPKMPSQTLLTYFARDKMMSLARSKKRWHKLSVKEKERYKEQMHSNMEQYSENLQKWFEKLTPEEQTKYLKQKPSKLRFLDGKNKQVYDREELHLSQPSDSEDEEIIEISSEEDIWSSYEGESGEDWDMFERHR
;
A
#
# COMPACT_ATOMS: atom_id res chain seq x y z
N MET A 1 4.62 56.17 -2.36
CA MET A 1 4.52 54.70 -2.37
C MET A 1 3.06 54.37 -2.21
N THR A 2 2.42 53.92 -3.30
CA THR A 2 0.97 53.75 -3.40
C THR A 2 0.55 52.39 -2.83
N GLU A 3 -0.69 52.30 -2.33
CA GLU A 3 -1.29 51.06 -1.80
C GLU A 3 -1.18 49.86 -2.77
N SER A 4 -1.08 50.13 -4.08
CA SER A 4 -0.84 49.12 -5.12
C SER A 4 0.54 48.45 -5.06
N GLU A 5 1.59 49.11 -4.53
CA GLU A 5 2.92 48.51 -4.34
C GLU A 5 2.97 47.65 -3.07
N MET A 6 2.13 47.93 -2.08
CA MET A 6 2.04 47.14 -0.84
C MET A 6 1.36 45.78 -1.07
N ASP A 7 0.30 45.72 -1.88
CA ASP A 7 -0.38 44.46 -2.23
C ASP A 7 0.52 43.49 -3.06
N VAL A 8 1.40 44.03 -3.90
CA VAL A 8 2.36 43.22 -4.70
C VAL A 8 3.48 42.68 -3.80
N ALA A 9 3.93 43.44 -2.79
CA ALA A 9 4.95 43.01 -1.84
C ALA A 9 4.44 41.97 -0.83
N GLU A 10 3.15 42.00 -0.47
CA GLU A 10 2.55 41.08 0.49
C GLU A 10 2.26 39.70 -0.15
N SER A 11 1.94 39.68 -1.46
CA SER A 11 1.88 38.44 -2.26
C SER A 11 3.26 37.81 -2.52
N ALA A 12 4.36 38.57 -2.46
CA ALA A 12 5.72 38.07 -2.68
C ALA A 12 6.33 37.31 -1.49
N LYS A 13 5.71 37.39 -0.29
CA LYS A 13 6.14 36.69 0.93
C LYS A 13 5.53 35.29 1.10
N ALA A 14 4.93 34.73 0.05
CA ALA A 14 4.34 33.40 0.11
C ALA A 14 5.41 32.30 0.21
N TRP A 15 5.34 31.49 1.27
CA TRP A 15 6.19 30.31 1.45
C TRP A 15 5.90 29.25 0.39
N THR A 16 6.71 29.20 -0.66
CA THR A 16 6.68 28.15 -1.69
C THR A 16 7.25 26.83 -1.18
N THR A 17 6.93 25.73 -1.87
CA THR A 17 7.52 24.40 -1.60
C THR A 17 9.05 24.43 -1.66
N ALA A 18 9.63 25.16 -2.60
CA ALA A 18 11.08 25.33 -2.72
C ALA A 18 11.68 26.03 -1.50
N ASN A 19 11.05 27.10 -1.00
CA ASN A 19 11.49 27.81 0.20
C ASN A 19 11.37 26.91 1.45
N LEU A 20 10.32 26.09 1.53
CA LEU A 20 10.18 25.11 2.61
C LEU A 20 11.27 24.05 2.57
N LEU A 21 11.59 23.46 1.41
CA LEU A 21 12.69 22.50 1.29
C LEU A 21 14.04 23.14 1.64
N LYS A 22 14.26 24.39 1.23
CA LYS A 22 15.45 25.16 1.58
C LYS A 22 15.56 25.37 3.10
N LEU A 23 14.45 25.64 3.78
CA LEU A 23 14.40 25.72 5.25
C LEU A 23 14.78 24.38 5.88
N VAL A 24 14.14 23.29 5.44
CA VAL A 24 14.40 21.95 5.98
C VAL A 24 15.86 21.53 5.79
N GLY A 25 16.41 21.74 4.59
CA GLY A 25 17.81 21.44 4.29
C GLY A 25 18.79 22.26 5.13
N ARG A 26 18.48 23.52 5.44
CA ARG A 26 19.32 24.35 6.31
C ARG A 26 19.27 23.93 7.78
N ILE A 27 18.10 23.53 8.27
CA ILE A 27 17.99 22.93 9.61
C ILE A 27 18.86 21.68 9.67
N ARG A 28 18.84 20.84 8.63
CA ARG A 28 19.71 19.66 8.52
C ARG A 28 21.19 20.00 8.57
N SER A 29 21.66 20.97 7.76
CA SER A 29 23.07 21.36 7.69
C SER A 29 23.57 22.03 8.98
N ASN A 30 22.69 22.73 9.70
CA ASN A 30 23.03 23.42 10.93
C ASN A 30 22.82 22.57 12.20
N THR A 31 22.38 21.32 12.05
CA THR A 31 22.25 20.39 13.18
C THR A 31 23.60 19.72 13.47
N PRO A 32 24.19 19.89 14.67
CA PRO A 32 25.47 19.27 15.02
C PRO A 32 25.42 17.73 15.00
N GLU A 33 26.54 17.08 14.67
CA GLU A 33 26.65 15.61 14.59
C GLU A 33 26.29 14.93 15.92
N SER A 34 26.63 15.56 17.05
CA SER A 34 26.33 15.09 18.40
C SER A 34 24.83 15.01 18.71
N GLU A 35 24.01 15.82 18.02
CA GLU A 35 22.57 15.93 18.27
C GLU A 35 21.72 15.01 17.37
N LYS A 36 22.37 14.21 16.52
CA LYS A 36 21.69 13.29 15.59
C LYS A 36 21.02 12.11 16.28
N THR A 37 21.50 11.72 17.46
CA THR A 37 20.95 10.61 18.25
C THR A 37 20.01 11.10 19.35
N THR A 38 20.01 12.40 19.63
CA THR A 38 19.18 13.01 20.67
C THR A 38 17.72 13.09 20.24
N ASN A 39 16.85 13.18 21.24
CA ASN A 39 15.43 13.39 20.97
C ASN A 39 15.21 14.72 20.21
N TYR A 40 14.16 14.78 19.39
CA TYR A 40 13.92 15.96 18.54
C TYR A 40 13.74 17.27 19.33
N GLN A 41 13.24 17.21 20.57
CA GLN A 41 13.02 18.40 21.38
C GLN A 41 14.34 19.03 21.83
N SER A 42 15.26 18.20 22.32
CA SER A 42 16.61 18.62 22.70
C SER A 42 17.41 19.06 21.48
N GLY A 43 17.36 18.31 20.37
CA GLY A 43 18.06 18.65 19.15
C GLY A 43 17.65 20.00 18.58
N LEU A 44 16.35 20.36 18.63
CA LEU A 44 15.85 21.64 18.13
C LEU A 44 16.34 22.86 18.92
N LEU A 45 16.67 22.69 20.21
CA LEU A 45 17.25 23.77 21.01
C LEU A 45 18.66 24.12 20.55
N SER A 46 19.36 23.19 19.90
CA SER A 46 20.71 23.39 19.38
C SER A 46 20.74 24.06 18.00
N VAL A 47 19.58 24.19 17.33
CA VAL A 47 19.47 24.79 15.99
C VAL A 47 19.69 26.31 16.06
N ASN A 48 20.73 26.79 15.41
CA ASN A 48 20.99 28.22 15.28
C ASN A 48 20.10 28.85 14.19
N TRP A 49 19.06 29.57 14.61
CA TRP A 49 18.06 30.13 13.70
C TRP A 49 18.59 31.25 12.81
N ASP A 50 19.55 32.04 13.28
CA ASP A 50 20.21 33.10 12.49
C ASP A 50 20.96 32.51 11.29
N LYS A 51 21.61 31.36 11.48
CA LYS A 51 22.26 30.62 10.38
C LYS A 51 21.27 29.89 9.47
N THR A 52 20.09 29.54 9.96
CA THR A 52 19.06 28.91 9.12
C THR A 52 18.28 29.91 8.27
N ALA A 53 18.19 31.17 8.71
CA ALA A 53 17.46 32.24 8.02
C ALA A 53 18.02 32.52 6.61
N PHE A 54 17.13 32.70 5.63
CA PHE A 54 17.51 33.14 4.27
C PHE A 54 16.60 34.27 3.83
N PRO A 55 17.12 35.27 3.12
CA PRO A 55 16.29 36.27 2.46
C PRO A 55 15.20 35.61 1.59
N PRO A 56 13.94 36.09 1.63
CA PRO A 56 13.44 37.26 2.38
C PRO A 56 13.01 36.98 3.83
N TYR A 57 13.24 35.78 4.36
CA TYR A 57 12.75 35.33 5.67
C TYR A 57 13.79 35.53 6.78
N SER A 58 13.34 36.15 7.87
CA SER A 58 14.10 36.30 9.11
C SER A 58 14.19 35.00 9.90
N ALA A 59 15.12 34.95 10.87
CA ALA A 59 15.29 33.81 11.78
C ALA A 59 13.98 33.44 12.51
N LYS A 60 13.23 34.46 12.96
CA LYS A 60 11.93 34.28 13.61
C LYS A 60 10.89 33.68 12.68
N GLU A 61 10.80 34.17 11.43
CA GLU A 61 9.87 33.64 10.44
C GLU A 61 10.20 32.19 10.05
N CYS A 62 11.48 31.85 9.93
CA CYS A 62 11.95 30.48 9.70
C CYS A 62 11.57 29.55 10.87
N HIS A 63 11.80 29.98 12.12
CA HIS A 63 11.41 29.24 13.31
C HIS A 63 9.89 29.00 13.35
N ASP A 64 9.10 30.06 13.21
CA ASP A 64 7.64 29.98 13.28
C ASP A 64 7.05 29.12 12.17
N LYS A 65 7.65 29.17 10.97
CA LYS A 65 7.25 28.31 9.86
C LYS A 65 7.57 26.84 10.16
N TRP A 66 8.77 26.55 10.70
CA TRP A 66 9.15 25.20 11.09
C TRP A 66 8.21 24.63 12.16
N GLN A 67 7.84 25.41 13.19
CA GLN A 67 6.85 25.01 14.19
C GLN A 67 5.49 24.64 13.56
N LYS A 68 5.03 25.42 12.57
CA LYS A 68 3.79 25.13 11.83
C LYS A 68 3.88 23.83 11.02
N VAL A 69 5.04 23.54 10.42
CA VAL A 69 5.29 22.28 9.70
C VAL A 69 5.28 21.11 10.69
N MET A 70 6.05 21.20 11.78
CA MET A 70 6.13 20.17 12.83
C MET A 70 4.79 19.82 13.47
N LYS A 71 3.93 20.80 13.73
CA LYS A 71 2.61 20.56 14.35
C LYS A 71 1.76 19.56 13.56
N LYS A 72 2.02 19.42 12.25
CA LYS A 72 1.26 18.54 11.37
C LYS A 72 1.94 17.18 11.15
N MET A 73 3.22 17.03 11.49
CA MET A 73 4.02 15.82 11.31
C MET A 73 3.91 14.88 12.51
N ARG A 74 4.29 13.61 12.34
CA ARG A 74 4.47 12.71 13.48
C ARG A 74 5.71 13.17 14.25
N LYS A 75 5.62 13.14 15.58
CA LYS A 75 6.75 13.47 16.46
C LYS A 75 7.64 12.24 16.59
N VAL A 76 8.48 11.99 15.57
CA VAL A 76 9.43 10.88 15.55
C VAL A 76 10.52 11.10 16.60
N ARG A 77 11.18 10.02 17.04
CA ARG A 77 12.03 10.02 18.24
C ARG A 77 13.31 10.86 18.11
N SER A 78 13.89 11.06 16.92
CA SER A 78 15.13 11.85 16.73
C SER A 78 14.93 13.06 15.80
N LEU A 79 15.79 14.09 15.92
CA LEU A 79 15.74 15.27 15.04
C LEU A 79 16.00 14.93 13.54
N PRO A 80 16.98 14.07 13.18
CA PRO A 80 17.17 13.69 11.78
C PRO A 80 15.97 12.98 11.16
N ASP A 81 15.27 12.12 11.92
CA ASP A 81 14.06 11.47 11.43
C ASP A 81 12.94 12.49 11.17
N LEU A 82 12.81 13.49 12.05
CA LEU A 82 11.83 14.57 11.90
C LEU A 82 12.13 15.45 10.68
N ILE A 83 13.40 15.74 10.42
CA ILE A 83 13.85 16.48 9.24
C ILE A 83 13.57 15.66 7.98
N ALA A 84 13.88 14.36 7.97
CA ALA A 84 13.60 13.49 6.83
C ALA A 84 12.09 13.39 6.53
N GLU A 85 11.24 13.28 7.57
CA GLU A 85 9.78 13.34 7.40
C GLU A 85 9.34 14.69 6.84
N ALA A 86 9.93 15.80 7.31
CA ALA A 86 9.64 17.13 6.79
C ALA A 86 10.00 17.28 5.31
N GLU A 87 11.16 16.77 4.88
CA GLU A 87 11.56 16.75 3.48
C GLU A 87 10.56 15.96 2.63
N GLU A 88 10.12 14.79 3.10
CA GLU A 88 9.16 13.95 2.39
C GLU A 88 7.78 14.62 2.29
N VAL A 89 7.29 15.17 3.40
CA VAL A 89 6.00 15.89 3.49
C VAL A 89 5.98 17.12 2.60
N VAL A 90 7.04 17.91 2.59
CA VAL A 90 7.12 19.12 1.77
C VAL A 90 7.31 18.76 0.30
N SER A 91 8.15 17.76 -0.02
CA SER A 91 8.40 17.37 -1.41
C SER A 91 7.17 16.72 -2.06
N LYS A 92 6.41 15.93 -1.31
CA LYS A 92 5.24 15.20 -1.80
C LYS A 92 4.03 15.41 -0.88
N PRO A 93 3.46 16.63 -0.81
CA PRO A 93 2.39 16.96 0.13
C PRO A 93 1.16 16.05 -0.03
N LEU A 94 0.84 15.66 -1.26
CA LEU A 94 -0.31 14.83 -1.58
C LEU A 94 -0.19 13.42 -0.97
N LEU A 95 1.01 12.86 -0.86
CA LEU A 95 1.23 11.52 -0.29
C LEU A 95 1.10 11.49 1.25
N HIS A 96 1.02 12.65 1.91
CA HIS A 96 1.02 12.75 3.37
C HIS A 96 -0.34 13.24 3.90
N ARG A 97 -1.32 12.32 3.92
CA ARG A 97 -2.72 12.56 4.38
C ARG A 97 -2.84 13.33 5.70
N ARG A 98 -1.95 13.06 6.66
CA ARG A 98 -2.05 13.66 8.01
C ARG A 98 -1.60 15.11 8.04
N THR A 99 -0.75 15.51 7.10
CA THR A 99 -0.10 16.82 7.08
C THR A 99 -0.69 17.78 6.04
N HIS A 100 -1.31 17.24 4.99
CA HIS A 100 -1.90 18.05 3.92
C HIS A 100 -3.13 18.84 4.43
N PRO A 101 -3.15 20.18 4.29
CA PRO A 101 -4.21 21.03 4.85
C PRO A 101 -5.60 20.74 4.28
N ASP A 102 -5.69 20.54 2.97
CA ASP A 102 -6.98 20.36 2.28
C ASP A 102 -7.36 18.89 2.07
N PHE A 103 -6.58 17.97 2.64
CA PHE A 103 -6.86 16.54 2.47
C PHE A 103 -8.11 16.18 3.29
N PRO A 104 -9.16 15.63 2.66
CA PRO A 104 -10.40 15.32 3.38
C PRO A 104 -10.17 14.33 4.52
N LYS A 105 -10.73 14.64 5.69
CA LYS A 105 -10.66 13.74 6.87
C LYS A 105 -11.80 12.74 6.84
N TYR A 106 -11.45 11.47 6.99
CA TYR A 106 -12.44 10.40 7.06
C TYR A 106 -13.37 10.59 8.27
N PRO A 107 -14.69 10.48 8.10
CA PRO A 107 -15.64 10.64 9.20
C PRO A 107 -15.46 9.50 10.21
N CYS A 108 -15.57 9.83 11.50
CA CYS A 108 -15.49 8.82 12.54
C CYS A 108 -16.73 7.92 12.53
N SER A 109 -16.56 6.67 12.97
CA SER A 109 -17.66 5.71 13.07
C SER A 109 -18.76 6.19 14.01
N ALA A 110 -19.99 5.68 13.82
CA ALA A 110 -21.17 5.95 14.64
C ALA A 110 -20.86 5.87 16.15
N ARG A 111 -20.17 4.80 16.56
CA ARG A 111 -19.67 4.55 17.92
C ARG A 111 -18.76 5.66 18.43
N ILE A 112 -17.78 6.07 17.63
CA ILE A 112 -16.81 7.10 17.99
C ILE A 112 -17.50 8.48 18.05
N ASP A 113 -18.43 8.78 17.15
CA ASP A 113 -19.24 10.00 17.18
C ASP A 113 -20.05 10.10 18.49
N TYR A 114 -20.71 9.01 18.89
CA TYR A 114 -21.38 8.93 20.18
C TYR A 114 -20.40 9.19 21.34
N MET A 115 -19.26 8.51 21.35
CA MET A 115 -18.28 8.68 22.41
C MET A 115 -17.81 10.13 22.53
N LYS A 116 -17.47 10.80 21.41
CA LYS A 116 -17.06 12.22 21.40
C LYS A 116 -18.13 13.13 22.00
N LYS A 117 -19.39 12.97 21.59
CA LYS A 117 -20.52 13.76 22.09
C LYS A 117 -20.76 13.56 23.59
N ASN A 118 -20.51 12.36 24.08
CA ASN A 118 -20.73 11.99 25.48
C ASN A 118 -19.51 12.17 26.39
N PHE A 119 -18.32 12.32 25.80
CA PHE A 119 -17.05 12.28 26.50
C PHE A 119 -16.96 13.34 27.60
N SER A 120 -17.21 14.61 27.27
CA SER A 120 -17.16 15.72 28.22
C SER A 120 -18.14 15.55 29.37
N ARG A 121 -19.34 15.02 29.11
CA ARG A 121 -20.36 14.72 30.13
C ARG A 121 -19.91 13.60 31.06
N LEU A 122 -19.29 12.56 30.53
CA LEU A 122 -18.77 11.44 31.31
C LEU A 122 -17.54 11.84 32.14
N LYS A 123 -16.64 12.68 31.59
CA LYS A 123 -15.50 13.24 32.30
C LYS A 123 -15.93 14.11 33.49
N LYS A 124 -16.95 14.96 33.30
CA LYS A 124 -17.51 15.78 34.39
C LYS A 124 -18.15 14.94 35.50
N LYS A 125 -18.85 13.85 35.15
CA LYS A 125 -19.48 12.94 36.13
C LYS A 125 -18.48 12.02 36.82
N HIS A 126 -17.31 11.80 36.22
CA HIS A 126 -16.28 10.91 36.75
C HIS A 126 -14.89 11.58 36.69
N PRO A 127 -14.69 12.68 37.44
CA PRO A 127 -13.45 13.47 37.37
C PRO A 127 -12.22 12.71 37.89
N ARG A 128 -12.43 11.66 38.70
CA ARG A 128 -11.37 10.78 39.22
C ARG A 128 -10.95 9.67 38.26
N LEU A 129 -11.74 9.40 37.21
CA LEU A 129 -11.41 8.36 36.24
C LEU A 129 -10.42 8.88 35.21
N THR A 130 -9.52 7.99 34.79
CA THR A 130 -8.60 8.26 33.69
C THR A 130 -9.35 8.38 32.37
N MET A 131 -8.69 9.02 31.39
CA MET A 131 -9.19 9.16 30.02
C MET A 131 -9.65 7.81 29.44
N THR A 132 -8.84 6.77 29.61
CA THR A 132 -9.08 5.43 29.09
C THR A 132 -10.31 4.80 29.73
N GLU A 133 -10.46 4.92 31.06
CA GLU A 133 -11.63 4.39 31.78
C GLU A 133 -12.92 5.11 31.37
N ILE A 134 -12.86 6.41 31.11
CA ILE A 134 -14.00 7.18 30.59
C ILE A 134 -14.38 6.69 29.19
N VAL A 135 -13.40 6.41 28.31
CA VAL A 135 -13.66 5.86 26.96
C VAL A 135 -14.28 4.47 27.06
N VAL A 136 -13.76 3.58 27.90
CA VAL A 136 -14.35 2.24 28.13
C VAL A 136 -15.80 2.35 28.61
N LYS A 137 -16.07 3.29 29.53
CA LYS A 137 -17.43 3.55 30.01
C LYS A 137 -18.34 4.11 28.93
N ALA A 138 -17.83 4.98 28.05
CA ALA A 138 -18.58 5.51 26.91
C ALA A 138 -18.92 4.39 25.90
N LEU A 139 -17.97 3.49 25.65
CA LEU A 139 -18.15 2.33 24.77
C LEU A 139 -19.22 1.38 25.32
N LYS A 140 -19.16 1.05 26.61
CA LYS A 140 -20.17 0.20 27.25
C LYS A 140 -21.58 0.80 27.09
N LYS A 141 -21.70 2.11 27.35
CA LYS A 141 -22.97 2.83 27.16
C LYS A 141 -23.46 2.84 25.72
N TYR A 142 -22.57 2.86 24.72
CA TYR A 142 -22.96 2.76 23.31
C TYR A 142 -23.51 1.38 22.98
N ASN A 143 -22.86 0.32 23.49
CA ASN A 143 -23.28 -1.06 23.25
C ASN A 143 -24.65 -1.36 23.88
N GLU A 144 -24.94 -0.74 25.03
CA GLU A 144 -26.23 -0.82 25.74
C GLU A 144 -27.33 0.06 25.12
N LEU A 145 -27.04 0.89 24.11
CA LEU A 145 -28.08 1.70 23.47
C LEU A 145 -29.12 0.82 22.74
N PRO A 146 -30.40 1.23 22.71
CA PRO A 146 -31.39 0.64 21.83
C PRO A 146 -30.94 0.69 20.37
N ASP A 147 -31.29 -0.33 19.61
CA ASP A 147 -30.86 -0.45 18.22
C ASP A 147 -31.38 0.72 17.36
N GLU A 148 -32.59 1.22 17.63
CA GLU A 148 -33.13 2.43 16.99
C GLU A 148 -32.22 3.66 17.12
N LYS A 149 -31.57 3.83 18.28
CA LYS A 149 -30.63 4.92 18.51
C LYS A 149 -29.29 4.66 17.83
N LYS A 150 -28.80 3.42 17.85
CA LYS A 150 -27.59 3.04 17.10
C LYS A 150 -27.78 3.29 15.60
N ASP A 151 -28.93 2.88 15.06
CA ASP A 151 -29.32 3.10 13.67
C ASP A 151 -29.31 4.58 13.28
N GLU A 152 -29.74 5.47 14.17
CA GLU A 152 -29.68 6.92 13.93
C GLU A 152 -28.22 7.40 13.75
N TYR A 153 -27.29 6.91 14.58
CA TYR A 153 -25.86 7.19 14.43
C TYR A 153 -25.29 6.56 13.16
N GLU A 154 -25.74 5.35 12.79
CA GLU A 154 -25.31 4.67 11.57
C GLU A 154 -25.77 5.39 10.31
N LYS A 155 -27.04 5.82 10.25
CA LYS A 155 -27.60 6.64 9.15
C LYS A 155 -26.83 7.95 9.00
N ARG A 156 -26.56 8.64 10.11
CA ARG A 156 -25.74 9.87 10.13
C ARG A 156 -24.33 9.60 9.60
N HIS A 157 -23.69 8.54 10.07
CA HIS A 157 -22.35 8.14 9.61
C HIS A 157 -22.37 7.78 8.12
N ALA A 158 -23.40 7.09 7.62
CA ALA A 158 -23.55 6.78 6.20
C ALA A 158 -23.65 8.05 5.35
N LEU A 159 -24.42 9.05 5.79
CA LEU A 159 -24.53 10.35 5.12
C LEU A 159 -23.19 11.09 5.10
N GLU A 160 -22.48 11.15 6.22
CA GLU A 160 -21.17 11.80 6.31
C GLU A 160 -20.11 11.08 5.47
N ARG A 161 -20.14 9.73 5.40
CA ARG A 161 -19.31 8.96 4.47
C ARG A 161 -19.60 9.35 3.02
N ALA A 162 -20.86 9.53 2.63
CA ALA A 162 -21.21 9.94 1.27
C ALA A 162 -20.72 11.36 0.95
N LYS A 163 -20.78 12.29 1.92
CA LYS A 163 -20.21 13.65 1.78
C LYS A 163 -18.68 13.62 1.70
N TYR A 164 -18.04 12.79 2.52
CA TYR A 164 -16.59 12.61 2.51
C TYR A 164 -16.10 12.15 1.13
N TRP A 165 -16.72 11.11 0.57
CA TRP A 165 -16.31 10.59 -0.73
C TRP A 165 -16.46 11.63 -1.84
N ARG A 166 -17.54 12.44 -1.83
CA ARG A 166 -17.70 13.57 -2.74
C ARG A 166 -16.56 14.61 -2.60
N LYS A 167 -16.21 14.98 -1.37
CA LYS A 167 -15.08 15.90 -1.12
C LYS A 167 -13.75 15.30 -1.57
N PHE A 168 -13.55 14.01 -1.34
CA PHE A 168 -12.34 13.28 -1.72
C PHE A 168 -12.19 13.18 -3.24
N ASP A 169 -13.25 12.85 -3.97
CA ASP A 169 -13.22 12.83 -5.43
C ASP A 169 -12.92 14.23 -6.00
N ASN A 170 -13.49 15.29 -5.43
CA ASN A 170 -13.16 16.66 -5.83
C ASN A 170 -11.71 17.04 -5.49
N PHE A 171 -11.20 16.62 -4.33
CA PHE A 171 -9.80 16.79 -3.98
C PHE A 171 -8.88 16.12 -5.00
N CYS A 172 -9.20 14.89 -5.42
CA CYS A 172 -8.45 14.19 -6.45
C CYS A 172 -8.44 14.98 -7.77
N LYS A 173 -9.61 15.43 -8.24
CA LYS A 173 -9.75 16.23 -9.46
C LYS A 173 -8.92 17.52 -9.41
N ASN A 174 -9.02 18.28 -8.32
CA ASN A 174 -8.34 19.57 -8.19
C ASN A 174 -6.81 19.44 -8.10
N ASN A 175 -6.30 18.25 -7.73
CA ASN A 175 -4.87 17.99 -7.59
C ASN A 175 -4.32 17.06 -8.69
N ASN A 176 -5.07 16.85 -9.79
CA ASN A 176 -4.70 15.95 -10.89
C ASN A 176 -4.32 14.53 -10.42
N LEU A 177 -4.99 14.04 -9.37
CA LEU A 177 -4.83 12.69 -8.87
C LEU A 177 -5.85 11.76 -9.53
N HIS A 178 -5.49 10.48 -9.70
CA HIS A 178 -6.43 9.47 -10.18
C HIS A 178 -7.69 9.43 -9.31
N CYS A 179 -8.84 9.26 -9.96
CA CYS A 179 -10.11 9.12 -9.27
C CYS A 179 -10.13 7.85 -8.40
N THR A 180 -10.95 7.86 -7.35
CA THR A 180 -11.07 6.69 -6.45
C THR A 180 -11.49 5.45 -7.23
N ARG A 181 -11.07 4.26 -6.79
CA ARG A 181 -11.50 3.00 -7.41
C ARG A 181 -13.02 2.87 -7.36
N ARG A 182 -13.66 3.37 -6.30
CA ARG A 182 -15.12 3.46 -6.19
C ARG A 182 -15.72 4.37 -7.27
N ALA A 183 -15.24 5.60 -7.43
CA ALA A 183 -15.72 6.52 -8.45
C ALA A 183 -15.47 5.98 -9.85
N ARG A 184 -14.29 5.42 -10.13
CA ARG A 184 -13.97 4.77 -11.40
C ARG A 184 -14.92 3.62 -11.71
N LYS A 185 -15.17 2.75 -10.73
CA LYS A 185 -16.12 1.63 -10.89
C LYS A 185 -17.52 2.13 -11.19
N ALA A 186 -17.99 3.17 -10.50
CA ALA A 186 -19.30 3.78 -10.75
C ALA A 186 -19.37 4.44 -12.14
N LYS A 187 -18.34 5.19 -12.54
CA LYS A 187 -18.22 5.80 -13.88
C LYS A 187 -18.30 4.74 -14.98
N LEU A 188 -17.49 3.68 -14.88
CA LEU A 188 -17.49 2.58 -15.85
C LEU A 188 -18.82 1.81 -15.87
N ALA A 189 -19.46 1.62 -14.71
CA ALA A 189 -20.76 0.94 -14.63
C ALA A 189 -21.92 1.77 -15.21
N ALA A 190 -21.77 3.10 -15.32
CA ALA A 190 -22.75 3.98 -15.94
C ALA A 190 -22.64 4.01 -17.48
N ILE A 191 -21.55 3.48 -18.05
CA ILE A 191 -21.38 3.39 -19.50
C ILE A 191 -22.21 2.20 -20.00
N GLU A 192 -23.22 2.49 -20.80
CA GLU A 192 -24.12 1.47 -21.33
C GLU A 192 -23.37 0.46 -22.22
N GLY A 193 -23.68 -0.83 -22.03
CA GLY A 193 -23.08 -1.92 -22.80
C GLY A 193 -21.64 -2.27 -22.43
N LEU A 194 -20.94 -1.49 -21.58
CA LEU A 194 -19.58 -1.81 -21.16
C LEU A 194 -19.57 -3.05 -20.24
N PRO A 195 -18.77 -4.09 -20.53
CA PRO A 195 -18.76 -5.30 -19.70
C PRO A 195 -18.19 -5.04 -18.31
N VAL A 196 -18.76 -5.70 -17.30
CA VAL A 196 -18.33 -5.58 -15.91
C VAL A 196 -17.13 -6.48 -15.63
N LYS A 197 -16.09 -5.93 -14.99
CA LYS A 197 -14.89 -6.69 -14.61
C LYS A 197 -15.24 -7.87 -13.69
N PRO A 198 -14.80 -9.12 -14.02
CA PRO A 198 -15.06 -10.29 -13.20
C PRO A 198 -14.23 -10.27 -11.90
N PRO A 199 -14.55 -11.13 -10.90
CA PRO A 199 -13.72 -11.32 -9.72
C PRO A 199 -12.26 -11.64 -10.07
N ARG A 200 -11.31 -11.08 -9.31
CA ARG A 200 -9.88 -11.17 -9.64
C ARG A 200 -9.25 -12.56 -9.42
N GLY A 201 -9.89 -13.42 -8.63
CA GLY A 201 -9.37 -14.76 -8.30
C GLY A 201 -10.38 -15.64 -7.58
N GLY A 202 -10.02 -16.92 -7.38
CA GLY A 202 -10.92 -17.96 -6.86
C GLY A 202 -11.57 -17.59 -5.52
N LEU A 203 -10.79 -17.11 -4.54
CA LEU A 203 -11.32 -16.65 -3.26
C LEU A 203 -12.33 -15.50 -3.41
N SER A 204 -12.11 -14.57 -4.34
CA SER A 204 -13.02 -13.45 -4.56
C SER A 204 -14.34 -13.91 -5.18
N LEU A 205 -14.30 -14.91 -6.06
CA LEU A 205 -15.49 -15.54 -6.63
C LEU A 205 -16.26 -16.29 -5.54
N PHE A 206 -15.58 -17.12 -4.75
CA PHE A 206 -16.15 -17.85 -3.61
C PHE A 206 -16.87 -16.92 -2.62
N ILE A 207 -16.21 -15.82 -2.20
CA ILE A 207 -16.83 -14.84 -1.29
C ILE A 207 -18.07 -14.20 -1.94
N LYS A 208 -18.02 -13.87 -3.24
CA LYS A 208 -19.13 -13.23 -3.94
C LYS A 208 -20.37 -14.13 -4.02
N GLU A 209 -20.17 -15.42 -4.25
CA GLU A 209 -21.26 -16.41 -4.37
C GLU A 209 -21.91 -16.67 -3.03
N HIS A 210 -21.11 -16.91 -1.99
CA HIS A 210 -21.66 -17.11 -0.65
C HIS A 210 -22.27 -15.83 -0.04
N ALA A 211 -21.85 -14.64 -0.49
CA ALA A 211 -22.48 -13.39 -0.09
C ALA A 211 -23.90 -13.25 -0.66
N ALA A 212 -24.14 -13.80 -1.86
CA ALA A 212 -25.46 -13.84 -2.48
C ALA A 212 -26.37 -14.87 -1.80
N GLU A 213 -25.82 -15.98 -1.32
CA GLU A 213 -26.57 -17.04 -0.63
C GLU A 213 -26.92 -16.72 0.83
N LYS A 214 -26.03 -16.04 1.58
CA LYS A 214 -26.20 -15.76 3.01
C LYS A 214 -25.78 -14.32 3.39
N PRO A 215 -26.66 -13.32 3.21
CA PRO A 215 -26.36 -11.92 3.47
C PRO A 215 -26.20 -11.56 4.97
N SER A 216 -26.60 -12.44 5.89
CA SER A 216 -26.88 -12.12 7.30
C SER A 216 -25.69 -12.17 8.27
N LEU A 217 -24.48 -12.52 7.83
CA LEU A 217 -23.32 -12.76 8.71
C LEU A 217 -22.51 -11.50 9.12
N GLY A 218 -22.97 -10.30 8.77
CA GLY A 218 -22.42 -9.04 9.29
C GLY A 218 -20.88 -8.90 9.14
N LEU A 219 -20.22 -8.41 10.20
CA LEU A 219 -18.79 -8.09 10.21
C LEU A 219 -17.87 -9.33 10.10
N ASP A 220 -18.31 -10.50 10.57
CA ASP A 220 -17.51 -11.72 10.59
C ASP A 220 -17.60 -12.54 9.30
N PHE A 221 -18.54 -12.20 8.40
CA PHE A 221 -18.75 -12.89 7.13
C PHE A 221 -17.44 -13.11 6.34
N PHE A 222 -16.65 -12.06 6.13
CA PHE A 222 -15.41 -12.16 5.36
C PHE A 222 -14.34 -13.01 6.06
N SER A 223 -14.26 -12.92 7.38
CA SER A 223 -13.33 -13.72 8.19
C SER A 223 -13.67 -15.21 8.08
N ASP A 224 -14.95 -15.54 8.20
CA ASP A 224 -15.44 -16.90 8.10
C ASP A 224 -15.32 -17.46 6.68
N MET A 225 -15.56 -16.65 5.63
CA MET A 225 -15.33 -17.10 4.26
C MET A 225 -13.85 -17.39 4.00
N LYS A 226 -12.93 -16.57 4.51
CA LYS A 226 -11.49 -16.86 4.42
C LYS A 226 -11.13 -18.16 5.16
N LYS A 227 -11.73 -18.44 6.32
CA LYS A 227 -11.53 -19.71 7.03
C LYS A 227 -12.06 -20.89 6.22
N ARG A 228 -13.26 -20.78 5.65
CA ARG A 228 -13.86 -21.84 4.80
C ARG A 228 -13.03 -22.09 3.55
N TRP A 229 -12.62 -21.05 2.85
CA TRP A 229 -11.72 -21.17 1.69
C TRP A 229 -10.43 -21.92 2.00
N ARG A 230 -9.83 -21.69 3.18
CA ARG A 230 -8.61 -22.43 3.58
C ARG A 230 -8.87 -23.93 3.73
N LYS A 231 -10.06 -24.32 4.19
CA LYS A 231 -10.47 -25.71 4.40
C LYS A 231 -10.84 -26.44 3.10
N LEU A 232 -11.17 -25.72 2.02
CA LEU A 232 -11.46 -26.36 0.73
C LEU A 232 -10.25 -27.16 0.25
N ASP A 233 -10.53 -28.26 -0.44
CA ASP A 233 -9.50 -29.10 -1.02
C ASP A 233 -8.89 -28.46 -2.30
N ALA A 234 -7.88 -29.12 -2.86
CA ALA A 234 -7.20 -28.61 -4.05
C ALA A 234 -8.10 -28.65 -5.30
N THR A 235 -9.01 -29.63 -5.39
CA THR A 235 -9.93 -29.82 -6.50
C THR A 235 -11.02 -28.75 -6.54
N GLU A 236 -11.69 -28.49 -5.42
CA GLU A 236 -12.69 -27.43 -5.26
C GLU A 236 -12.06 -26.07 -5.57
N LYS A 237 -10.88 -25.77 -4.99
CA LYS A 237 -10.16 -24.54 -5.29
C LYS A 237 -9.84 -24.41 -6.78
N HIS A 238 -9.47 -25.51 -7.44
CA HIS A 238 -9.17 -25.53 -8.86
C HIS A 238 -10.40 -25.18 -9.72
N GLU A 239 -11.58 -25.68 -9.39
CA GLU A 239 -12.83 -25.33 -10.08
C GLU A 239 -13.09 -23.83 -10.05
N TYR A 240 -12.94 -23.18 -8.88
CA TYR A 240 -13.06 -21.73 -8.75
C TYR A 240 -12.04 -20.98 -9.61
N TYR A 241 -10.79 -21.45 -9.70
CA TYR A 241 -9.78 -20.83 -10.56
C TYR A 241 -10.10 -20.99 -12.04
N THR A 242 -10.53 -22.16 -12.47
CA THR A 242 -10.93 -22.46 -13.85
C THR A 242 -12.13 -21.61 -14.25
N ARG A 243 -13.13 -21.48 -13.39
CA ARG A 243 -14.28 -20.60 -13.60
C ARG A 243 -13.89 -19.13 -13.67
N CYS A 244 -12.98 -18.66 -12.80
CA CYS A 244 -12.43 -17.30 -12.88
C CYS A 244 -11.66 -17.06 -14.19
N LEU A 245 -10.95 -18.06 -14.71
CA LEU A 245 -10.26 -17.93 -16.01
C LEU A 245 -11.28 -17.81 -17.15
N LYS A 246 -12.31 -18.66 -17.19
CA LYS A 246 -13.40 -18.58 -18.17
C LYS A 246 -14.07 -17.20 -18.15
N MET A 247 -14.43 -16.70 -16.96
CA MET A 247 -15.01 -15.35 -16.80
C MET A 247 -14.08 -14.24 -17.31
N ARG A 248 -12.75 -14.37 -17.14
CA ARG A 248 -11.78 -13.40 -17.69
C ARG A 248 -11.75 -13.43 -19.22
N HIS A 249 -11.82 -14.60 -19.84
CA HIS A 249 -11.88 -14.73 -21.29
C HIS A 249 -13.18 -14.13 -21.84
N GLU A 250 -14.32 -14.46 -21.23
CA GLU A 250 -15.62 -13.89 -21.61
C GLU A 250 -15.64 -12.36 -21.48
N TYR A 251 -15.11 -11.82 -20.38
CA TYR A 251 -14.98 -10.38 -20.20
C TYR A 251 -14.12 -9.73 -21.29
N ASN A 252 -12.95 -10.31 -21.58
CA ASN A 252 -12.06 -9.77 -22.61
C ASN A 252 -12.68 -9.85 -24.01
N ALA A 253 -13.41 -10.91 -24.32
CA ALA A 253 -14.12 -11.06 -25.59
C ALA A 253 -15.23 -10.01 -25.74
N LYS A 254 -16.09 -9.87 -24.73
CA LYS A 254 -17.14 -8.82 -24.70
C LYS A 254 -16.56 -7.42 -24.74
N LEU A 255 -15.41 -7.18 -24.10
CA LEU A 255 -14.75 -5.89 -24.12
C LEU A 255 -14.20 -5.58 -25.50
N LYS A 256 -13.63 -6.58 -26.18
CA LYS A 256 -13.17 -6.43 -27.56
C LYS A 256 -14.33 -6.10 -28.49
N GLU A 257 -15.43 -6.85 -28.41
CA GLU A 257 -16.65 -6.60 -29.19
C GLU A 257 -17.22 -5.19 -28.94
N TYR A 258 -17.24 -4.76 -27.68
CA TYR A 258 -17.65 -3.40 -27.31
C TYR A 258 -16.78 -2.34 -28.00
N LEU A 259 -15.45 -2.52 -27.97
CA LEU A 259 -14.49 -1.58 -28.52
C LEU A 259 -14.50 -1.60 -30.05
N ASP A 260 -14.81 -2.72 -30.69
CA ASP A 260 -14.87 -2.84 -32.14
C ASP A 260 -15.99 -2.00 -32.80
N ARG A 261 -16.87 -1.39 -32.01
CA ARG A 261 -17.87 -0.42 -32.48
C ARG A 261 -17.32 0.99 -32.74
N PHE A 262 -16.11 1.27 -32.28
CA PHE A 262 -15.45 2.57 -32.43
C PHE A 262 -14.37 2.48 -33.51
N ASP A 263 -13.98 3.61 -34.09
CA ASP A 263 -12.79 3.69 -34.96
C ASP A 263 -11.51 3.52 -34.14
N GLU A 264 -10.38 3.13 -34.77
CA GLU A 264 -9.14 2.84 -34.03
C GLU A 264 -8.64 4.03 -33.19
N THR A 265 -8.79 5.26 -33.70
CA THR A 265 -8.45 6.49 -32.96
C THR A 265 -9.35 6.70 -31.74
N GLU A 266 -10.66 6.49 -31.90
CA GLU A 266 -11.65 6.57 -30.83
C GLU A 266 -11.45 5.46 -29.80
N LYS A 267 -11.12 4.23 -30.22
CA LYS A 267 -10.75 3.12 -29.33
C LYS A 267 -9.59 3.51 -28.43
N GLN A 268 -8.50 4.02 -29.00
CA GLN A 268 -7.31 4.40 -28.23
C GLN A 268 -7.61 5.55 -27.26
N LEU A 269 -8.38 6.55 -27.70
CA LEU A 269 -8.83 7.65 -26.83
C LEU A 269 -9.71 7.15 -25.69
N PHE A 270 -10.68 6.28 -25.98
CA PHE A 270 -11.58 5.71 -24.98
C PHE A 270 -10.84 4.84 -23.97
N ILE A 271 -9.91 3.98 -24.43
CA ILE A 271 -9.06 3.17 -23.56
C ILE A 271 -8.24 4.06 -22.63
N LYS A 272 -7.65 5.14 -23.15
CA LYS A 272 -6.83 6.08 -22.38
C LYS A 272 -7.66 6.90 -21.39
N GLU A 273 -8.80 7.44 -21.83
CA GLU A 273 -9.66 8.31 -21.02
C GLU A 273 -10.39 7.53 -19.90
N GLN A 274 -10.83 6.31 -20.19
CA GLN A 274 -11.52 5.45 -19.23
C GLN A 274 -10.58 4.50 -18.48
N GLU A 275 -9.26 4.57 -18.75
CA GLU A 275 -8.22 3.69 -18.18
C GLU A 275 -8.59 2.20 -18.27
N ILE A 276 -9.17 1.80 -19.40
CA ILE A 276 -9.64 0.43 -19.60
C ILE A 276 -8.43 -0.48 -19.76
N ARG A 277 -8.48 -1.63 -19.10
CA ARG A 277 -7.43 -2.66 -19.18
C ARG A 277 -8.07 -4.00 -19.45
N PHE A 278 -7.51 -4.70 -20.43
CA PHE A 278 -7.76 -6.12 -20.63
C PHE A 278 -7.20 -6.91 -19.43
N MET A 279 -7.94 -7.92 -19.01
CA MET A 279 -7.50 -8.79 -17.92
C MET A 279 -6.42 -9.72 -18.47
N LYS A 280 -5.19 -9.64 -17.96
CA LYS A 280 -4.13 -10.58 -18.34
C LYS A 280 -4.57 -12.01 -18.00
N ALA A 281 -4.65 -12.86 -19.02
CA ALA A 281 -4.75 -14.30 -18.83
C ALA A 281 -3.34 -14.80 -18.52
N LYS A 282 -2.97 -14.90 -17.24
CA LYS A 282 -1.88 -15.81 -16.88
C LYS A 282 -2.39 -17.21 -17.22
N PRO A 283 -1.69 -18.00 -18.05
CA PRO A 283 -2.05 -19.39 -18.28
C PRO A 283 -2.21 -20.04 -16.90
N LEU A 284 -3.32 -20.75 -16.67
CA LEU A 284 -3.31 -21.75 -15.60
C LEU A 284 -2.22 -22.73 -16.04
N SER A 285 -1.03 -22.64 -15.46
CA SER A 285 -0.07 -23.72 -15.61
C SER A 285 -0.81 -24.97 -15.12
N VAL A 286 -1.07 -25.87 -16.07
CA VAL A 286 -1.66 -27.21 -15.87
C VAL A 286 -0.81 -28.07 -14.91
N GLN A 287 0.30 -27.51 -14.44
CA GLN A 287 1.33 -28.00 -13.54
C GLN A 287 0.89 -28.11 -12.06
N ARG A 288 -0.40 -28.38 -11.77
CA ARG A 288 -0.85 -28.70 -10.39
C ARG A 288 -1.08 -30.19 -10.13
N MET A 289 -1.05 -31.04 -11.15
CA MET A 289 -1.45 -32.45 -11.03
C MET A 289 -0.31 -33.47 -11.12
N SER A 290 0.92 -33.05 -11.40
CA SER A 290 2.11 -33.89 -11.21
C SER A 290 2.76 -33.55 -9.87
N PRO A 291 3.66 -34.40 -9.30
CA PRO A 291 4.41 -34.05 -8.10
C PRO A 291 4.92 -32.62 -8.24
N ARG A 292 4.80 -31.79 -7.21
CA ARG A 292 5.11 -30.37 -7.34
C ARG A 292 6.58 -30.21 -7.74
N GLU A 293 6.85 -29.58 -8.89
CA GLU A 293 8.20 -29.22 -9.32
C GLU A 293 8.88 -28.51 -8.13
N PRO A 294 10.10 -28.94 -7.71
CA PRO A 294 10.80 -28.29 -6.62
C PRO A 294 10.89 -26.77 -6.82
N LYS A 295 10.77 -25.99 -5.75
CA LYS A 295 10.77 -24.53 -5.85
C LYS A 295 12.20 -24.04 -6.06
N MET A 296 12.43 -23.30 -7.13
CA MET A 296 13.73 -22.70 -7.43
C MET A 296 14.10 -21.64 -6.38
N PRO A 297 15.28 -21.75 -5.73
CA PRO A 297 15.79 -20.75 -4.82
C PRO A 297 16.08 -19.41 -5.51
N SER A 298 16.20 -18.36 -4.72
CA SER A 298 16.66 -17.05 -5.20
C SER A 298 18.03 -17.19 -5.87
N GLN A 299 18.16 -16.66 -7.09
CA GLN A 299 19.41 -16.66 -7.84
C GLN A 299 20.31 -15.44 -7.53
N THR A 300 19.85 -14.54 -6.66
CA THR A 300 20.58 -13.31 -6.31
C THR A 300 20.64 -13.19 -4.79
N LEU A 301 21.83 -12.86 -4.26
CA LEU A 301 22.07 -12.73 -2.83
C LEU A 301 21.12 -11.74 -2.14
N LEU A 302 20.88 -10.59 -2.77
CA LEU A 302 19.98 -9.57 -2.22
C LEU A 302 18.53 -10.09 -2.12
N THR A 303 18.08 -10.84 -3.12
CA THR A 303 16.73 -11.43 -3.17
C THR A 303 16.62 -12.57 -2.15
N TYR A 304 17.68 -13.36 -1.98
CA TYR A 304 17.78 -14.37 -0.94
C TYR A 304 17.64 -13.75 0.45
N PHE A 305 18.46 -12.74 0.75
CA PHE A 305 18.42 -12.00 2.00
C PHE A 305 17.06 -11.34 2.27
N ALA A 306 16.44 -10.76 1.22
CA ALA A 306 15.12 -10.16 1.33
C ALA A 306 14.04 -11.18 1.72
N ARG A 307 14.10 -12.39 1.16
CA ARG A 307 13.19 -13.48 1.51
C ARG A 307 13.45 -14.01 2.92
N ASP A 308 14.70 -14.28 3.28
CA ASP A 308 15.11 -14.73 4.62
C ASP A 308 14.62 -13.77 5.71
N LYS A 309 14.78 -12.46 5.48
CA LYS A 309 14.33 -11.42 6.43
C LYS A 309 12.87 -11.01 6.28
N MET A 310 12.15 -11.56 5.30
CA MET A 310 10.77 -11.18 4.98
C MET A 310 10.61 -9.66 4.80
N MET A 311 11.50 -9.05 4.00
CA MET A 311 11.53 -7.61 3.75
C MET A 311 11.46 -7.27 2.26
N SER A 312 10.89 -6.11 1.94
CA SER A 312 10.92 -5.56 0.57
C SER A 312 12.35 -5.38 0.07
N LEU A 313 12.59 -5.58 -1.23
CA LEU A 313 13.90 -5.37 -1.88
C LEU A 313 14.53 -4.01 -1.55
N ALA A 314 13.74 -2.92 -1.50
CA ALA A 314 14.25 -1.59 -1.18
C ALA A 314 14.83 -1.48 0.25
N ARG A 315 14.10 -2.03 1.24
CA ARG A 315 14.58 -2.10 2.64
C ARG A 315 15.76 -3.06 2.79
N SER A 316 15.71 -4.20 2.11
CA SER A 316 16.78 -5.19 2.07
C SER A 316 18.06 -4.60 1.49
N LYS A 317 17.97 -3.82 0.41
CA LYS A 317 19.11 -3.12 -0.19
C LYS A 317 19.79 -2.21 0.84
N LYS A 318 19.02 -1.37 1.53
CA LYS A 318 19.57 -0.48 2.58
C LYS A 318 20.25 -1.25 3.72
N ARG A 319 19.71 -2.40 4.13
CA ARG A 319 20.29 -3.23 5.21
C ARG A 319 21.52 -4.03 4.72
N TRP A 320 21.49 -4.54 3.50
CA TRP A 320 22.57 -5.31 2.90
C TRP A 320 23.88 -4.53 2.85
N HIS A 321 23.83 -3.22 2.55
CA HIS A 321 25.02 -2.36 2.56
C HIS A 321 25.65 -2.20 3.95
N LYS A 322 24.87 -2.41 5.01
CA LYS A 322 25.32 -2.29 6.41
C LYS A 322 25.80 -3.62 7.01
N LEU A 323 25.64 -4.74 6.30
CA LEU A 323 26.13 -6.04 6.76
C LEU A 323 27.65 -6.13 6.64
N SER A 324 28.25 -6.85 7.60
CA SER A 324 29.68 -7.19 7.55
C SER A 324 30.00 -8.12 6.38
N VAL A 325 31.27 -8.18 5.98
CA VAL A 325 31.74 -9.08 4.90
C VAL A 325 31.45 -10.53 5.25
N LYS A 326 31.75 -10.95 6.50
CA LYS A 326 31.48 -12.29 7.01
C LYS A 326 30.00 -12.71 6.91
N GLU A 327 29.08 -11.78 7.21
CA GLU A 327 27.65 -12.07 7.08
C GLU A 327 27.22 -12.22 5.62
N LYS A 328 27.77 -11.42 4.71
CA LYS A 328 27.49 -11.54 3.27
C LYS A 328 28.01 -12.86 2.71
N GLU A 329 29.19 -13.30 3.13
CA GLU A 329 29.76 -14.61 2.77
C GLU A 329 28.89 -15.77 3.25
N ARG A 330 28.41 -15.73 4.50
CA ARG A 330 27.47 -16.73 5.03
C ARG A 330 26.21 -16.85 4.17
N TYR A 331 25.65 -15.72 3.73
CA TYR A 331 24.49 -15.70 2.85
C TYR A 331 24.80 -16.26 1.45
N LYS A 332 26.03 -16.06 0.97
CA LYS A 332 26.53 -16.66 -0.28
C LYS A 332 26.53 -18.17 -0.17
N GLU A 333 27.20 -18.72 0.84
CA GLU A 333 27.27 -20.17 1.10
C GLU A 333 25.87 -20.80 1.23
N GLN A 334 24.97 -20.16 1.98
CA GLN A 334 23.61 -20.66 2.18
C GLN A 334 22.79 -20.64 0.88
N MET A 335 22.96 -19.62 0.03
CA MET A 335 22.32 -19.57 -1.28
C MET A 335 22.84 -20.69 -2.19
N HIS A 336 24.16 -20.93 -2.21
CA HIS A 336 24.77 -22.02 -2.98
C HIS A 336 24.24 -23.38 -2.54
N SER A 337 24.26 -23.66 -1.23
CA SER A 337 23.76 -24.93 -0.68
C SER A 337 22.27 -25.15 -1.03
N ASN A 338 21.44 -24.12 -0.92
CA ASN A 338 20.03 -24.22 -1.30
C ASN A 338 19.85 -24.50 -2.80
N MET A 339 20.73 -23.96 -3.65
CA MET A 339 20.68 -24.18 -5.09
C MET A 339 21.11 -25.60 -5.47
N GLU A 340 22.10 -26.16 -4.79
CA GLU A 340 22.50 -27.56 -4.92
C GLU A 340 21.34 -28.49 -4.53
N GLN A 341 20.75 -28.27 -3.35
CA GLN A 341 19.56 -29.00 -2.90
C GLN A 341 18.40 -28.91 -3.91
N TYR A 342 18.20 -27.74 -4.53
CA TYR A 342 17.20 -27.58 -5.57
C TYR A 342 17.51 -28.44 -6.80
N SER A 343 18.76 -28.44 -7.29
CA SER A 343 19.14 -29.27 -8.44
C SER A 343 18.93 -30.76 -8.19
N GLU A 344 19.34 -31.27 -7.01
CA GLU A 344 19.13 -32.67 -6.63
C GLU A 344 17.65 -33.03 -6.56
N ASN A 345 16.85 -32.16 -5.93
CA ASN A 345 15.41 -32.36 -5.85
C ASN A 345 14.76 -32.32 -7.23
N LEU A 346 15.22 -31.43 -8.12
CA LEU A 346 14.71 -31.30 -9.48
C LEU A 346 15.06 -32.54 -10.32
N GLN A 347 16.26 -33.08 -10.19
CA GLN A 347 16.67 -34.33 -10.84
C GLN A 347 15.78 -35.50 -10.39
N LYS A 348 15.66 -35.71 -9.07
CA LYS A 348 14.79 -36.76 -8.49
C LYS A 348 13.32 -36.59 -8.89
N TRP A 349 12.87 -35.36 -9.08
CA TRP A 349 11.53 -35.08 -9.55
C TRP A 349 11.37 -35.40 -11.05
N PHE A 350 12.33 -35.01 -11.87
CA PHE A 350 12.33 -35.22 -13.30
C PHE A 350 12.39 -36.71 -13.66
N GLU A 351 13.14 -37.51 -12.90
CA GLU A 351 13.20 -38.97 -13.01
C GLU A 351 11.85 -39.67 -12.75
N LYS A 352 10.95 -39.04 -11.98
CA LYS A 352 9.61 -39.59 -11.69
C LYS A 352 8.60 -39.34 -12.82
N LEU A 353 8.94 -38.51 -13.81
CA LEU A 353 8.07 -38.22 -14.95
C LEU A 353 8.22 -39.29 -16.04
N THR A 354 7.16 -39.49 -16.82
CA THR A 354 7.23 -40.35 -18.00
C THR A 354 8.11 -39.72 -19.10
N PRO A 355 8.69 -40.52 -20.02
CA PRO A 355 9.52 -39.98 -21.11
C PRO A 355 8.81 -38.92 -21.99
N GLU A 356 7.50 -39.08 -22.20
CA GLU A 356 6.67 -38.11 -22.92
C GLU A 356 6.52 -36.78 -22.14
N GLU A 357 6.32 -36.86 -20.82
CA GLU A 357 6.27 -35.68 -19.95
C GLU A 357 7.63 -34.98 -19.83
N GLN A 358 8.72 -35.74 -19.77
CA GLN A 358 10.09 -35.21 -19.74
C GLN A 358 10.40 -34.40 -20.99
N THR A 359 10.12 -34.95 -22.19
CA THR A 359 10.36 -34.25 -23.46
C THR A 359 9.48 -33.01 -23.59
N LYS A 360 8.20 -33.09 -23.16
CA LYS A 360 7.29 -31.94 -23.11
C LYS A 360 7.77 -30.86 -22.15
N TYR A 361 8.25 -31.23 -20.96
CA TYR A 361 8.78 -30.32 -19.95
C TYR A 361 10.03 -29.57 -20.45
N LEU A 362 10.98 -30.29 -21.04
CA LEU A 362 12.20 -29.68 -21.57
C LEU A 362 11.93 -28.71 -22.74
N LYS A 363 10.93 -29.02 -23.59
CA LYS A 363 10.47 -28.09 -24.63
C LYS A 363 9.85 -26.81 -24.06
N GLN A 364 9.10 -26.91 -22.95
CA GLN A 364 8.47 -25.75 -22.30
C GLN A 364 9.47 -24.92 -21.49
N LYS A 365 10.44 -25.57 -20.83
CA LYS A 365 11.39 -24.92 -19.91
C LYS A 365 12.85 -25.32 -20.24
N PRO A 366 13.40 -24.87 -21.38
CA PRO A 366 14.77 -25.23 -21.79
C PRO A 366 15.83 -24.75 -20.78
N SER A 367 15.55 -23.67 -20.05
CA SER A 367 16.46 -23.13 -19.02
C SER A 367 16.66 -24.07 -17.82
N LYS A 368 15.83 -25.10 -17.65
CA LYS A 368 15.93 -26.06 -16.54
C LYS A 368 16.94 -27.18 -16.80
N LEU A 369 17.35 -27.37 -18.06
CA LEU A 369 18.38 -28.33 -18.45
C LEU A 369 19.67 -28.16 -17.64
N ARG A 370 20.07 -26.92 -17.37
CA ARG A 370 21.29 -26.61 -16.58
C ARG A 370 21.30 -27.17 -15.16
N PHE A 371 20.13 -27.46 -14.58
CA PHE A 371 20.01 -28.02 -13.23
C PHE A 371 19.83 -29.55 -13.27
N LEU A 372 19.53 -30.11 -14.44
CA LEU A 372 19.36 -31.54 -14.67
C LEU A 372 20.65 -32.20 -15.16
N ASP A 373 21.52 -31.45 -15.84
CA ASP A 373 22.81 -31.95 -16.31
C ASP A 373 23.88 -31.84 -15.22
N GLY A 374 24.22 -32.98 -14.61
CA GLY A 374 25.21 -33.06 -13.51
C GLY A 374 26.64 -32.67 -13.90
N LYS A 375 26.92 -32.42 -15.19
CA LYS A 375 28.26 -32.09 -15.69
C LYS A 375 28.59 -30.60 -15.73
N ASN A 376 27.61 -29.71 -15.50
CA ASN A 376 27.80 -28.27 -15.60
C ASN A 376 27.52 -27.57 -14.26
N LYS A 377 28.40 -27.80 -13.27
CA LYS A 377 28.39 -27.07 -12.00
C LYS A 377 28.81 -25.62 -12.24
N GLN A 378 27.85 -24.78 -12.63
CA GLN A 378 28.11 -23.34 -12.73
C GLN A 378 28.32 -22.79 -11.32
N VAL A 379 29.50 -22.21 -11.08
CA VAL A 379 29.77 -21.43 -9.87
C VAL A 379 28.82 -20.23 -9.90
N TYR A 380 27.90 -20.13 -8.93
CA TYR A 380 26.98 -19.00 -8.80
C TYR A 380 27.69 -17.74 -8.28
N ASP A 381 28.75 -17.31 -8.96
CA ASP A 381 29.56 -16.17 -8.58
C ASP A 381 29.07 -14.87 -9.24
N ARG A 382 27.76 -14.62 -9.20
CA ARG A 382 27.20 -13.36 -9.72
C ARG A 382 27.16 -12.32 -8.59
N GLU A 383 28.30 -11.73 -8.31
CA GLU A 383 28.44 -10.57 -7.42
C GLU A 383 27.85 -9.27 -8.03
N GLU A 384 27.46 -9.28 -9.30
CA GLU A 384 26.93 -8.10 -9.97
C GLU A 384 25.45 -7.82 -9.65
N LEU A 385 25.23 -6.58 -9.17
CA LEU A 385 23.96 -5.87 -9.04
C LEU A 385 23.31 -5.55 -10.40
N HIS A 386 23.16 -6.54 -11.29
CA HIS A 386 22.37 -6.37 -12.50
C HIS A 386 20.88 -6.46 -12.20
N LEU A 387 20.17 -5.41 -12.59
CA LEU A 387 18.71 -5.35 -12.65
C LEU A 387 18.15 -6.57 -13.37
N SER A 388 17.43 -7.38 -12.60
CA SER A 388 16.28 -8.18 -13.00
C SER A 388 16.36 -8.91 -14.35
N GLN A 389 16.76 -10.18 -14.30
CA GLN A 389 16.01 -11.18 -15.07
C GLN A 389 14.83 -11.67 -14.21
N PRO A 390 13.61 -11.80 -14.77
CA PRO A 390 12.50 -12.37 -14.05
C PRO A 390 12.86 -13.80 -13.65
N SER A 391 12.87 -14.05 -12.34
CA SER A 391 12.91 -15.39 -11.80
C SER A 391 11.69 -16.16 -12.32
N ASP A 392 11.94 -17.24 -13.05
CA ASP A 392 10.95 -18.24 -13.51
C ASP A 392 10.41 -19.10 -12.33
N SER A 393 10.11 -18.44 -11.21
CA SER A 393 9.40 -19.04 -10.08
C SER A 393 8.03 -18.39 -10.00
N GLU A 394 7.06 -19.01 -10.68
CA GLU A 394 5.64 -18.62 -10.71
C GLU A 394 4.90 -18.85 -9.37
N ASP A 395 5.62 -18.90 -8.25
CA ASP A 395 5.12 -19.43 -6.97
C ASP A 395 5.33 -18.46 -5.80
N GLU A 396 5.12 -17.18 -6.09
CA GLU A 396 4.62 -16.24 -5.11
C GLU A 396 3.33 -15.65 -5.70
N GLU A 397 2.20 -15.76 -5.00
CA GLU A 397 1.16 -14.74 -5.10
C GLU A 397 1.75 -13.43 -4.57
N ILE A 398 2.69 -12.85 -5.31
CA ILE A 398 2.85 -11.41 -5.33
C ILE A 398 1.52 -10.95 -5.90
N ILE A 399 0.62 -10.54 -5.01
CA ILE A 399 -0.37 -9.53 -5.33
C ILE A 399 0.48 -8.42 -5.95
N GLU A 400 0.49 -8.38 -7.28
CA GLU A 400 1.22 -7.41 -8.07
C GLU A 400 0.51 -6.07 -7.81
N ILE A 401 0.81 -5.48 -6.66
CA ILE A 401 0.58 -4.07 -6.33
C ILE A 401 1.60 -3.31 -7.18
N SER A 402 1.43 -3.38 -8.49
CA SER A 402 2.32 -2.78 -9.48
C SER A 402 1.53 -1.71 -10.21
N SER A 403 1.35 -0.60 -9.50
CA SER A 403 1.35 0.75 -10.05
C SER A 403 1.25 1.73 -8.88
N GLU A 404 1.77 2.94 -9.07
CA GLU A 404 1.58 4.06 -8.15
C GLU A 404 0.08 4.39 -7.95
N GLU A 405 -0.81 3.86 -8.80
CA GLU A 405 -2.27 3.88 -8.63
C GLU A 405 -2.77 3.07 -7.41
N ASP A 406 -2.07 2.01 -7.01
CA ASP A 406 -2.48 1.17 -5.87
C ASP A 406 -2.12 1.77 -4.50
N ILE A 407 -1.20 2.74 -4.47
CA ILE A 407 -0.94 3.55 -3.26
C ILE A 407 -2.26 4.21 -2.84
N TRP A 408 -3.00 4.73 -3.82
CA TRP A 408 -4.29 5.39 -3.60
C TRP A 408 -5.46 4.42 -3.33
N SER A 409 -5.41 3.23 -3.93
CA SER A 409 -6.38 2.13 -3.72
C SER A 409 -6.35 1.58 -2.29
N SER A 410 -5.17 1.60 -1.62
CA SER A 410 -5.03 1.20 -0.22
C SER A 410 -5.80 2.12 0.76
N TYR A 411 -6.07 3.36 0.36
CA TYR A 411 -6.76 4.35 1.20
C TYR A 411 -8.28 4.15 1.30
N GLU A 412 -8.88 3.25 0.50
CA GLU A 412 -10.31 2.92 0.59
C GLU A 412 -10.64 1.90 1.69
N GLY A 413 -9.64 1.14 2.18
CA GLY A 413 -9.83 0.00 3.09
C GLY A 413 -9.50 0.28 4.55
N GLU A 414 -8.77 1.35 4.87
CA GLU A 414 -8.47 1.71 6.25
C GLU A 414 -9.62 2.52 6.85
N SER A 415 -10.44 1.87 7.68
CA SER A 415 -11.19 2.58 8.71
C SER A 415 -10.16 3.20 9.66
N GLY A 416 -9.72 4.42 9.34
CA GLY A 416 -8.84 5.21 10.20
C GLY A 416 -9.55 5.57 11.49
N GLU A 417 -9.66 4.63 12.41
CA GLU A 417 -10.02 4.88 13.81
C GLU A 417 -8.84 5.61 14.46
N ASP A 418 -8.83 6.93 14.27
CA ASP A 418 -7.84 7.83 14.84
C ASP A 418 -8.18 8.07 16.33
N TRP A 419 -7.53 7.31 17.20
CA TRP A 419 -7.72 7.37 18.66
C TRP A 419 -7.05 8.61 19.31
N ASP A 420 -6.23 9.35 18.54
CA ASP A 420 -5.54 10.58 18.94
C ASP A 420 -6.48 11.79 19.17
N MET A 421 -7.78 11.59 18.99
CA MET A 421 -8.81 12.63 19.09
C MET A 421 -8.91 13.25 20.50
N PHE A 422 -8.64 12.48 21.56
CA PHE A 422 -8.92 12.91 22.94
C PHE A 422 -7.80 13.75 23.59
N GLU A 423 -6.68 13.97 22.89
CA GLU A 423 -5.56 14.77 23.38
C GLU A 423 -5.76 16.29 23.23
N ARG A 424 -6.79 16.75 22.51
CA ARG A 424 -7.01 18.18 22.21
C ARG A 424 -7.69 19.01 23.30
N HIS A 425 -7.97 18.43 24.46
CA HIS A 425 -8.54 19.13 25.61
C HIS A 425 -7.64 18.95 26.84
N ARG A 426 -6.37 19.34 26.67
CA ARG A 426 -5.46 19.59 27.77
C ARG A 426 -5.28 21.09 27.94
#